data_AF-A0AAN9UQW5-F1
#
_entry.id   AF-A0AAN9UQW5-F1
#
_cell.length_a   1.000
_cell.length_b   1.000
_cell.length_c   1.000
_cell.angle_alpha   90.00
_cell.angle_beta   90.00
_cell.angle_gamma   90.00
#
_symmetry.space_group_name_H-M   'P 1'
#
loop_
_entity.id
_entity.type
_entity.pdbx_description
1 polymer ?
#
loop_
_entity_poly.entity_id
_entity_poly.type
_entity_poly.pdbx_seq_one_letter_code
_entity_poly.pdbx_strand_id
1 'polypeptide(L)'
;MAVSGSANYIKVTCTTSTLTHYMVVKEGDSTIYLGTYISSEPTVGELRFIARLKSSALPNEYPYGSVSTTSGSSSAVEGSDVFVVNGQTRSKFYSSTRWIDRDAQCVYGGSDEIHVCTLVSNFESSSGGPFFRDIESNNAGAATNLYWYMNSGHVQTESYRTNVLHGPYMLSFSRSGVPKAKSYDTSFFSELSIQGYVPTSSRGYVKGTASGVSSSYQIVVHWYNSAAQYWTIASSSGAFTSPAMKPGTYTQVLYQTEYKVAAVTGVQVTAGSTTTKNIASTEVSRTTLWKIGDFDGQPTGFLNADKFLRMHPSDSRMGSWGPVTYTVGSSSVGQFPMAVFQSVNNPVTIKFNLGSAPGAATLRIATTLSFAGSRPQAKVNSWTATAPSAPTKIDSRGVTRGAYRGYGEVYDVSIPSGTLVAGSNTITISSVSGSSGDTFLSPNFIFDAVELFH
;
A
#
# COMPACT_ATOMS: atom_id res chain seq x y z
N MET A 1 0.97 34.94 8.52
CA MET A 1 0.32 34.62 7.23
C MET A 1 0.61 35.77 6.28
N ALA A 2 1.13 35.49 5.09
CA ALA A 2 1.39 36.50 4.07
C ALA A 2 0.55 36.20 2.83
N VAL A 3 0.02 37.24 2.17
CA VAL A 3 -0.75 37.13 0.93
C VAL A 3 -0.02 37.92 -0.16
N SER A 4 0.18 37.31 -1.32
CA SER A 4 0.81 37.94 -2.49
C SER A 4 0.14 37.43 -3.77
N GLY A 5 0.09 38.23 -4.82
CA GLY A 5 -0.50 37.80 -6.09
C GLY A 5 0.17 38.39 -7.33
N SER A 6 -0.13 37.76 -8.46
CA SER A 6 0.02 38.33 -9.81
C SER A 6 -1.38 38.57 -10.39
N ALA A 7 -1.49 38.97 -11.67
CA ALA A 7 -2.79 39.15 -12.31
C ALA A 7 -3.70 37.90 -12.20
N ASN A 8 -3.13 36.70 -12.20
CA ASN A 8 -3.88 35.44 -12.34
C ASN A 8 -3.84 34.54 -11.10
N TYR A 9 -3.02 34.85 -10.08
CA TYR A 9 -2.80 33.97 -8.92
C TYR A 9 -2.82 34.73 -7.61
N ILE A 10 -3.40 34.13 -6.57
CA ILE A 10 -3.25 34.57 -5.18
C ILE A 10 -2.59 33.44 -4.40
N LYS A 11 -1.47 33.73 -3.76
CA LYS A 11 -0.75 32.82 -2.85
C LYS A 11 -0.89 33.30 -1.41
N VAL A 12 -1.27 32.39 -0.54
CA VAL A 12 -1.23 32.52 0.92
C VAL A 12 -0.13 31.62 1.46
N THR A 13 0.77 32.21 2.24
CA THR A 13 1.89 31.51 2.90
C THR A 13 1.72 31.53 4.42
N CYS A 14 1.76 30.36 5.03
CA CYS A 14 1.68 30.15 6.48
C CYS A 14 2.96 29.46 6.96
N THR A 15 3.81 30.18 7.69
CA THR A 15 5.12 29.69 8.15
C THR A 15 5.11 29.44 9.65
N THR A 16 5.72 28.32 10.05
CA THR A 16 6.07 27.96 11.42
C THR A 16 7.58 27.69 11.49
N SER A 17 8.10 27.19 12.62
CA SER A 17 9.53 26.88 12.76
C SER A 17 10.02 25.77 11.83
N THR A 18 9.20 24.75 11.57
CA THR A 18 9.60 23.56 10.77
C THR A 18 8.69 23.24 9.60
N LEU A 19 7.61 23.99 9.42
CA LEU A 19 6.61 23.76 8.36
C LEU A 19 6.18 25.09 7.72
N THR A 20 6.18 25.14 6.40
CA THR A 20 5.55 26.20 5.61
C THR A 20 4.43 25.60 4.75
N HIS A 21 3.19 26.04 4.99
CA HIS A 21 2.01 25.64 4.23
C HIS A 21 1.64 26.73 3.22
N TYR A 22 1.29 26.30 2.01
CA TYR A 22 0.91 27.16 0.91
C TYR A 22 -0.51 26.84 0.45
N MET A 23 -1.32 27.89 0.26
CA MET A 23 -2.59 27.83 -0.47
C MET A 23 -2.49 28.78 -1.65
N VAL A 24 -2.80 28.30 -2.84
CA VAL A 24 -2.79 29.10 -4.07
C VAL A 24 -4.13 28.93 -4.76
N VAL A 25 -4.72 30.04 -5.21
CA VAL A 25 -5.89 30.03 -6.09
C VAL A 25 -5.53 30.70 -7.42
N LYS A 26 -6.14 30.21 -8.49
CA LYS A 26 -5.96 30.69 -9.86
C LYS A 26 -7.28 31.29 -10.34
N GLU A 27 -7.20 32.44 -11.01
CA GLU A 27 -8.38 33.07 -11.61
C GLU A 27 -9.14 32.08 -12.52
N GLY A 28 -10.46 32.00 -12.33
CA GLY A 28 -11.34 31.10 -13.09
C GLY A 28 -11.45 29.67 -12.55
N ASP A 29 -10.56 29.25 -11.65
CA ASP A 29 -10.57 27.88 -11.10
C ASP A 29 -11.34 27.78 -9.78
N SER A 30 -12.19 26.76 -9.65
CA SER A 30 -12.82 26.37 -8.37
C SER A 30 -11.94 25.40 -7.59
N THR A 31 -10.67 25.75 -7.39
CA THR A 31 -9.67 24.86 -6.77
C THR A 31 -8.72 25.63 -5.86
N ILE A 32 -8.47 25.07 -4.68
CA ILE A 32 -7.37 25.50 -3.81
C ILE A 32 -6.20 24.55 -4.06
N TYR A 33 -5.14 25.08 -4.66
CA TYR A 33 -3.88 24.38 -4.84
C TYR A 33 -3.07 24.51 -3.57
N LEU A 34 -2.50 23.41 -3.10
CA LEU A 34 -1.89 23.28 -1.79
C LEU A 34 -0.47 22.73 -1.94
N GLY A 35 0.41 23.14 -1.05
CA GLY A 35 1.77 22.62 -0.94
C GLY A 35 2.24 22.72 0.51
N THR A 36 3.04 21.77 0.98
CA THR A 36 3.49 21.76 2.38
C THR A 36 4.97 21.41 2.45
N TYR A 37 5.80 22.41 2.71
CA TYR A 37 7.23 22.23 2.93
C TYR A 37 7.48 21.91 4.41
N ILE A 38 8.28 20.89 4.68
CA ILE A 38 8.74 20.58 6.04
C ILE A 38 10.26 20.47 6.09
N SER A 39 10.89 21.03 7.13
CA SER A 39 12.30 20.78 7.47
C SER A 39 12.46 19.70 8.54
N SER A 40 11.40 19.41 9.29
CA SER A 40 11.30 18.31 10.26
C SER A 40 9.87 17.78 10.27
N GLU A 41 9.71 16.50 10.57
CA GLU A 41 8.40 15.89 10.75
C GLU A 41 7.63 16.60 11.89
N PRO A 42 6.30 16.84 11.73
CA PRO A 42 5.45 17.28 12.83
C PRO A 42 5.58 16.37 14.07
N THR A 43 5.48 16.95 15.27
CA THR A 43 5.68 16.23 16.54
C THR A 43 4.69 15.08 16.78
N VAL A 44 3.55 15.07 16.08
CA VAL A 44 2.58 13.97 16.11
C VAL A 44 3.06 12.71 15.38
N GLY A 45 4.13 12.81 14.57
CA GLY A 45 4.71 11.68 13.84
C GLY A 45 3.96 11.29 12.56
N GLU A 46 3.13 12.20 12.04
CA GLU A 46 2.44 12.09 10.75
C GLU A 46 2.26 13.48 10.11
N LEU A 47 2.24 13.54 8.78
CA LEU A 47 1.96 14.75 8.00
C LEU A 47 0.70 14.57 7.17
N ARG A 48 -0.34 15.37 7.48
CA ARG A 48 -1.61 15.33 6.74
C ARG A 48 -2.24 16.70 6.56
N PHE A 49 -3.00 16.84 5.48
CA PHE A 49 -4.04 17.85 5.34
C PHE A 49 -5.40 17.24 5.68
N ILE A 50 -6.28 18.03 6.30
CA ILE A 50 -7.66 17.64 6.59
C ILE A 50 -8.61 18.81 6.30
N ALA A 51 -9.55 18.60 5.38
CA ALA A 51 -10.73 19.43 5.22
C ALA A 51 -11.88 18.84 6.05
N ARG A 52 -12.31 19.56 7.08
CA ARG A 52 -13.46 19.18 7.92
C ARG A 52 -14.72 19.83 7.33
N LEU A 53 -15.43 19.08 6.50
CA LEU A 53 -16.54 19.62 5.70
C LEU A 53 -17.89 19.29 6.35
N LYS A 54 -18.90 20.13 6.06
CA LYS A 54 -20.23 19.99 6.65
C LYS A 54 -20.88 18.67 6.21
N SER A 55 -20.99 17.71 7.12
CA SER A 55 -21.49 16.36 6.82
C SER A 55 -22.93 16.35 6.30
N SER A 56 -23.77 17.28 6.74
CA SER A 56 -25.15 17.40 6.25
C SER A 56 -25.24 17.82 4.77
N ALA A 57 -24.19 18.44 4.23
CA ALA A 57 -24.12 18.83 2.81
C ALA A 57 -23.34 17.80 1.99
N LEU A 58 -22.30 17.19 2.56
CA LEU A 58 -21.39 16.27 1.88
C LEU A 58 -21.30 14.93 2.65
N PRO A 59 -22.41 14.18 2.81
CA PRO A 59 -22.43 12.97 3.63
C PRO A 59 -21.75 11.77 2.99
N ASN A 60 -21.60 11.75 1.66
CA ASN A 60 -21.15 10.58 0.91
C ASN A 60 -19.65 10.63 0.64
N GLU A 61 -19.04 9.45 0.49
CA GLU A 61 -17.59 9.26 0.31
C GLU A 61 -17.34 8.48 -0.99
N TYR A 62 -16.39 8.93 -1.81
CA TYR A 62 -16.03 8.33 -3.10
C TYR A 62 -14.53 7.99 -3.13
N PRO A 63 -14.12 6.83 -3.70
CA PRO A 63 -14.95 5.91 -4.51
C PRO A 63 -15.54 4.73 -3.72
N TYR A 64 -15.18 4.56 -2.45
CA TYR A 64 -15.49 3.33 -1.71
C TYR A 64 -16.80 3.36 -0.91
N GLY A 65 -17.57 4.44 -1.03
CA GLY A 65 -18.87 4.56 -0.37
C GLY A 65 -18.73 4.57 1.15
N SER A 66 -19.73 4.01 1.83
CA SER A 66 -19.89 4.17 3.28
C SER A 66 -18.97 3.31 4.15
N VAL A 67 -17.97 2.62 3.58
CA VAL A 67 -17.07 1.72 4.35
C VAL A 67 -16.22 2.48 5.37
N SER A 68 -15.95 3.76 5.12
CA SER A 68 -15.28 4.70 6.01
C SER A 68 -16.21 5.64 6.77
N THR A 69 -17.53 5.52 6.61
CA THR A 69 -18.50 6.27 7.40
C THR A 69 -18.63 5.64 8.79
N THR A 70 -18.17 6.37 9.81
CA THR A 70 -18.23 5.95 11.22
C THR A 70 -19.27 6.74 12.03
N SER A 71 -19.95 7.71 11.40
CA SER A 71 -21.12 8.38 11.95
C SER A 71 -22.18 7.37 12.41
N GLY A 72 -22.79 7.64 13.57
CA GLY A 72 -23.82 6.76 14.14
C GLY A 72 -23.27 5.42 14.64
N SER A 73 -21.98 5.33 14.96
CA SER A 73 -21.41 4.12 15.53
C SER A 73 -22.08 3.77 16.87
N SER A 74 -22.34 2.48 17.03
CA SER A 74 -22.93 1.89 18.23
C SER A 74 -21.87 1.45 19.24
N SER A 75 -20.67 1.11 18.76
CA SER A 75 -19.54 0.68 19.58
C SER A 75 -18.21 0.81 18.81
N ALA A 76 -17.10 0.76 19.56
CA ALA A 76 -15.78 0.53 19.01
C ALA A 76 -15.49 -0.98 18.96
N VAL A 77 -14.82 -1.42 17.88
CA VAL A 77 -14.33 -2.80 17.71
C VAL A 77 -12.87 -2.91 18.14
N GLU A 78 -12.05 -1.93 17.72
CA GLU A 78 -10.62 -1.95 17.94
C GLU A 78 -10.11 -0.51 18.12
N GLY A 79 -9.48 -0.26 19.27
CA GLY A 79 -9.00 1.08 19.64
C GLY A 79 -10.10 2.14 19.55
N SER A 80 -9.79 3.23 18.85
CA SER A 80 -10.70 4.34 18.58
C SER A 80 -10.80 4.66 17.08
N ASP A 81 -10.50 3.69 16.22
CA ASP A 81 -10.48 3.87 14.77
C ASP A 81 -11.20 2.77 13.96
N VAL A 82 -11.72 1.73 14.60
CA VAL A 82 -12.62 0.74 14.00
C VAL A 82 -13.92 0.66 14.82
N PHE A 83 -15.06 0.74 14.14
CA PHE A 83 -16.37 0.91 14.77
C PHE A 83 -17.42 -0.03 14.17
N VAL A 84 -18.54 -0.22 14.88
CA VAL A 84 -19.75 -0.86 14.35
C VAL A 84 -20.81 0.18 14.02
N VAL A 85 -21.26 0.20 12.77
CA VAL A 85 -22.39 1.01 12.28
C VAL A 85 -23.39 0.07 11.63
N ASN A 86 -24.63 0.02 12.13
CA ASN A 86 -25.70 -0.84 11.62
C ASN A 86 -25.27 -2.32 11.46
N GLY A 87 -24.57 -2.85 12.46
CA GLY A 87 -24.08 -4.24 12.47
C GLY A 87 -22.87 -4.52 11.56
N GLN A 88 -22.35 -3.52 10.85
CA GLN A 88 -21.18 -3.65 9.98
C GLN A 88 -19.98 -2.91 10.56
N THR A 89 -18.79 -3.47 10.37
CA THR A 89 -17.55 -2.83 10.78
C THR A 89 -17.16 -1.74 9.79
N ARG A 90 -16.68 -0.61 10.32
CA ARG A 90 -16.33 0.61 9.59
C ARG A 90 -15.06 1.22 10.14
N SER A 91 -14.27 1.85 9.28
CA SER A 91 -13.06 2.53 9.68
C SER A 91 -12.66 3.56 8.64
N LYS A 92 -12.15 4.71 9.09
CA LYS A 92 -11.50 5.69 8.20
C LYS A 92 -10.44 5.06 7.29
N PHE A 93 -9.77 3.99 7.75
CA PHE A 93 -8.77 3.26 6.96
C PHE A 93 -9.36 2.51 5.76
N TYR A 94 -10.65 2.20 5.75
CA TYR A 94 -11.31 1.50 4.65
C TYR A 94 -11.57 2.39 3.43
N SER A 95 -11.33 3.70 3.55
CA SER A 95 -11.27 4.64 2.40
C SER A 95 -9.96 4.53 1.60
N SER A 96 -8.94 3.85 2.14
CA SER A 96 -7.60 3.87 1.58
C SER A 96 -7.48 3.25 0.19
N THR A 97 -6.55 3.74 -0.61
CA THR A 97 -6.15 3.16 -1.90
C THR A 97 -4.64 3.18 -2.04
N ARG A 98 -4.08 2.31 -2.89
CA ARG A 98 -2.65 2.38 -3.22
C ARG A 98 -2.35 3.70 -3.90
N TRP A 99 -1.26 4.36 -3.56
CA TRP A 99 -0.89 5.65 -4.17
C TRP A 99 -0.66 5.58 -5.67
N ILE A 100 -0.18 4.45 -6.20
CA ILE A 100 -0.08 4.23 -7.65
C ILE A 100 -1.44 4.23 -8.37
N ASP A 101 -2.53 3.87 -7.67
CA ASP A 101 -3.89 3.87 -8.21
C ASP A 101 -4.70 5.10 -7.78
N ARG A 102 -4.09 6.01 -7.01
CA ARG A 102 -4.80 7.16 -6.44
C ARG A 102 -5.00 8.24 -7.48
N ASP A 103 -6.27 8.44 -7.84
CA ASP A 103 -6.73 9.57 -8.65
C ASP A 103 -7.40 10.62 -7.74
N ALA A 104 -8.69 10.91 -7.92
CA ALA A 104 -9.45 11.75 -7.01
C ALA A 104 -10.10 10.95 -5.87
N GLN A 105 -9.99 11.49 -4.66
CA GLN A 105 -10.74 11.05 -3.48
C GLN A 105 -11.69 12.16 -3.10
N CYS A 106 -12.98 11.86 -2.95
CA CYS A 106 -13.99 12.91 -2.85
C CYS A 106 -15.01 12.64 -1.74
N VAL A 107 -15.63 13.73 -1.31
CA VAL A 107 -16.89 13.70 -0.56
C VAL A 107 -17.93 14.49 -1.34
N TYR A 108 -19.19 14.05 -1.29
CA TYR A 108 -20.23 14.62 -2.13
C TYR A 108 -21.63 14.56 -1.51
N GLY A 109 -22.54 15.36 -2.06
CA GLY A 109 -23.95 15.40 -1.71
C GLY A 109 -24.60 16.77 -1.96
N GLY A 110 -25.74 17.00 -1.32
CA GLY A 110 -26.56 18.20 -1.51
C GLY A 110 -27.68 18.01 -2.55
N SER A 111 -28.68 18.90 -2.53
CA SER A 111 -29.76 18.92 -3.52
C SER A 111 -29.27 19.40 -4.89
N ASP A 112 -28.39 20.41 -4.87
CA ASP A 112 -27.45 20.69 -5.94
C ASP A 112 -26.20 19.87 -5.62
N GLU A 113 -25.95 18.80 -6.37
CA GLU A 113 -24.82 17.92 -6.08
C GLU A 113 -23.51 18.72 -6.11
N ILE A 114 -22.70 18.58 -5.08
CA ILE A 114 -21.36 19.18 -4.97
C ILE A 114 -20.39 18.05 -4.67
N HIS A 115 -19.25 18.07 -5.33
CA HIS A 115 -18.10 17.24 -4.99
C HIS A 115 -16.99 18.15 -4.46
N VAL A 116 -16.38 17.71 -3.36
CA VAL A 116 -15.10 18.24 -2.89
C VAL A 116 -14.08 17.12 -2.95
N CYS A 117 -13.00 17.32 -3.69
CA CYS A 117 -12.04 16.25 -4.01
C CYS A 117 -10.61 16.63 -3.63
N THR A 118 -9.85 15.71 -3.03
CA THR A 118 -8.40 15.80 -2.93
C THR A 118 -7.74 15.05 -4.07
N LEU A 119 -6.91 15.76 -4.82
CA LEU A 119 -6.09 15.22 -5.91
C LEU A 119 -4.63 15.52 -5.61
N VAL A 120 -3.72 14.64 -5.99
CA VAL A 120 -2.28 14.78 -5.71
C VAL A 120 -1.55 14.75 -7.03
N SER A 121 -0.73 15.77 -7.32
CA SER A 121 -0.02 15.84 -8.60
C SER A 121 1.20 14.92 -8.64
N ASN A 122 1.87 14.75 -7.50
CA ASN A 122 2.89 13.73 -7.30
C ASN A 122 3.01 13.35 -5.81
N PHE A 123 3.48 12.14 -5.54
CA PHE A 123 3.74 11.60 -4.20
C PHE A 123 5.23 11.60 -3.87
N GLU A 124 6.02 12.49 -4.48
CA GLU A 124 7.48 12.36 -4.51
C GLU A 124 8.12 12.45 -3.14
N SER A 125 7.52 13.22 -2.24
CA SER A 125 8.01 13.45 -0.88
C SER A 125 7.32 12.56 0.16
N SER A 126 6.31 11.79 -0.24
CA SER A 126 5.65 10.83 0.63
C SER A 126 6.55 9.62 0.92
N SER A 127 6.14 8.70 1.81
CA SER A 127 6.94 7.52 2.22
C SER A 127 6.16 6.21 2.15
N GLY A 128 6.81 5.14 1.69
CA GLY A 128 6.27 3.78 1.64
C GLY A 128 6.16 3.18 0.24
N GLY A 129 6.57 3.92 -0.80
CA GLY A 129 6.56 3.46 -2.19
C GLY A 129 5.17 3.49 -2.87
N PRO A 130 5.07 2.95 -4.09
CA PRO A 130 3.87 3.04 -4.94
C PRO A 130 2.63 2.37 -4.34
N PHE A 131 2.83 1.36 -3.50
CA PHE A 131 1.76 0.50 -3.00
C PHE A 131 1.29 0.90 -1.59
N PHE A 132 1.92 1.92 -1.00
CA PHE A 132 1.47 2.50 0.25
C PHE A 132 0.04 3.03 0.10
N ARG A 133 -0.72 2.98 1.20
CA ARG A 133 -2.12 3.38 1.25
C ARG A 133 -2.43 4.00 2.60
N ASP A 134 -3.27 5.02 2.61
CA ASP A 134 -3.62 5.73 3.84
C ASP A 134 -5.06 6.24 3.82
N ILE A 135 -5.49 6.86 4.91
CA ILE A 135 -6.84 7.40 5.08
C ILE A 135 -7.09 8.52 4.06
N GLU A 136 -8.22 8.42 3.35
CA GLU A 136 -8.63 9.38 2.32
C GLU A 136 -9.88 10.17 2.73
N SER A 137 -10.83 9.51 3.39
CA SER A 137 -12.08 10.13 3.86
C SER A 137 -12.64 9.44 5.11
N ASN A 138 -13.42 10.19 5.88
CA ASN A 138 -14.22 9.67 6.99
C ASN A 138 -15.38 10.60 7.34
N ASN A 139 -16.61 10.18 7.04
CA ASN A 139 -17.80 10.78 7.65
C ASN A 139 -17.91 10.34 9.12
N ALA A 140 -17.50 11.23 10.02
CA ALA A 140 -17.46 11.00 11.47
C ALA A 140 -18.68 11.60 12.20
N GLY A 141 -19.74 11.96 11.47
CA GLY A 141 -20.96 12.56 12.00
C GLY A 141 -20.87 14.07 12.13
N ALA A 142 -19.99 14.59 13.00
CA ALA A 142 -19.82 16.03 13.17
C ALA A 142 -19.27 16.74 11.92
N ALA A 143 -18.47 16.02 11.12
CA ALA A 143 -17.95 16.47 9.85
C ALA A 143 -17.70 15.27 8.93
N THR A 144 -17.72 15.51 7.63
CA THR A 144 -17.10 14.62 6.66
C THR A 144 -15.69 15.10 6.43
N ASN A 145 -14.73 14.34 6.96
CA ASN A 145 -13.32 14.65 6.86
C ASN A 145 -12.79 14.13 5.53
N LEU A 146 -12.13 14.99 4.77
CA LEU A 146 -11.43 14.65 3.53
C LEU A 146 -9.94 14.92 3.71
N TYR A 147 -9.10 13.97 3.33
CA TYR A 147 -7.68 13.96 3.69
C TYR A 147 -6.77 13.96 2.47
N TRP A 148 -5.54 14.39 2.72
CA TRP A 148 -4.38 13.76 2.11
C TRP A 148 -3.35 13.52 3.20
N TYR A 149 -3.06 12.26 3.47
CA TYR A 149 -1.92 11.85 4.29
C TYR A 149 -0.67 11.82 3.43
N MET A 150 0.22 12.79 3.65
CA MET A 150 1.47 12.94 2.93
C MET A 150 2.47 11.89 3.40
N ASN A 151 2.47 11.59 4.70
CA ASN A 151 3.12 10.44 5.30
C ASN A 151 2.38 10.06 6.60
N SER A 152 2.63 8.85 7.10
CA SER A 152 2.17 8.42 8.43
C SER A 152 2.95 7.20 8.91
N GLY A 153 2.72 6.82 10.17
CA GLY A 153 3.18 5.55 10.74
C GLY A 153 2.29 4.35 10.38
N HIS A 154 1.30 4.51 9.50
CA HIS A 154 0.37 3.44 9.13
C HIS A 154 1.01 2.45 8.17
N VAL A 155 1.52 1.33 8.71
CA VAL A 155 2.25 0.31 7.93
C VAL A 155 3.44 0.93 7.16
N GLN A 156 4.14 1.85 7.81
CA GLN A 156 5.27 2.56 7.20
C GLN A 156 6.47 1.62 7.02
N THR A 157 7.09 1.69 5.83
CA THR A 157 8.25 0.87 5.46
C THR A 157 9.49 1.69 5.12
N GLU A 158 9.35 3.01 4.98
CA GLU A 158 10.43 3.94 4.70
C GLU A 158 10.49 5.09 5.72
N SER A 159 11.67 5.69 5.88
CA SER A 159 11.80 6.95 6.62
C SER A 159 11.02 8.08 5.97
N TYR A 160 10.59 9.06 6.76
CA TYR A 160 9.98 10.29 6.25
C TYR A 160 10.99 11.16 5.51
N ARG A 161 10.54 11.79 4.43
CA ARG A 161 11.34 12.72 3.63
C ARG A 161 11.10 14.15 4.12
N THR A 162 12.17 14.78 4.59
CA THR A 162 12.18 16.16 5.11
C THR A 162 13.10 17.04 4.26
N ASN A 163 13.05 18.36 4.49
CA ASN A 163 13.68 19.39 3.66
C ASN A 163 13.17 19.38 2.21
N VAL A 164 11.91 18.99 2.04
CA VAL A 164 11.24 18.84 0.75
C VAL A 164 9.83 19.41 0.79
N LEU A 165 9.31 19.76 -0.38
CA LEU A 165 7.90 20.10 -0.57
C LEU A 165 7.07 18.83 -0.78
N HIS A 166 6.01 18.66 0.00
CA HIS A 166 4.95 17.69 -0.24
C HIS A 166 3.87 18.34 -1.12
N GLY A 167 3.58 17.71 -2.26
CA GLY A 167 2.67 18.19 -3.29
C GLY A 167 3.38 18.71 -4.54
N PRO A 168 2.74 19.55 -5.36
CA PRO A 168 1.42 20.15 -5.13
C PRO A 168 0.27 19.14 -5.03
N TYR A 169 -0.80 19.54 -4.36
CA TYR A 169 -2.06 18.80 -4.29
C TYR A 169 -3.22 19.79 -4.36
N MET A 170 -4.41 19.31 -4.65
CA MET A 170 -5.57 20.15 -4.96
C MET A 170 -6.72 19.77 -4.06
N LEU A 171 -7.39 20.77 -3.51
CA LEU A 171 -8.75 20.67 -2.98
C LEU A 171 -9.69 21.32 -4.00
N SER A 172 -10.33 20.50 -4.84
CA SER A 172 -11.19 20.98 -5.92
C SER A 172 -12.66 20.90 -5.55
N PHE A 173 -13.44 21.86 -6.04
CA PHE A 173 -14.88 21.98 -5.83
C PHE A 173 -15.59 21.93 -7.20
N SER A 174 -16.51 20.98 -7.39
CA SER A 174 -17.29 20.86 -8.64
C SER A 174 -18.77 20.62 -8.36
N ARG A 175 -19.65 21.06 -9.28
CA ARG A 175 -21.11 20.80 -9.22
C ARG A 175 -21.52 19.47 -9.88
N SER A 176 -20.66 18.88 -10.69
CA SER A 176 -20.92 17.61 -11.35
C SER A 176 -19.60 17.01 -11.80
N GLY A 177 -19.49 15.68 -11.72
CA GLY A 177 -18.34 14.93 -12.19
C GLY A 177 -17.17 14.93 -11.19
N VAL A 178 -16.46 13.80 -11.19
CA VAL A 178 -15.25 13.60 -10.40
C VAL A 178 -14.04 14.03 -11.25
N PRO A 179 -13.28 15.06 -10.81
CA PRO A 179 -12.11 15.52 -11.53
C PRO A 179 -11.01 14.45 -11.58
N LYS A 180 -10.07 14.62 -12.52
CA LYS A 180 -8.91 13.72 -12.70
C LYS A 180 -7.63 14.43 -12.33
N ALA A 181 -6.74 13.77 -11.59
CA ALA A 181 -5.50 14.40 -11.12
C ALA A 181 -4.65 14.91 -12.29
N LYS A 182 -4.57 14.12 -13.37
CA LYS A 182 -3.86 14.47 -14.61
C LYS A 182 -4.41 15.68 -15.37
N SER A 183 -5.62 16.15 -15.03
CA SER A 183 -6.24 17.31 -15.68
C SER A 183 -5.80 18.64 -15.06
N TYR A 184 -5.08 18.62 -13.94
CA TYR A 184 -4.57 19.81 -13.29
C TYR A 184 -3.13 20.06 -13.69
N ASP A 185 -2.89 21.24 -14.27
CA ASP A 185 -1.54 21.77 -14.46
C ASP A 185 -1.12 22.54 -13.20
N THR A 186 -0.13 22.03 -12.48
CA THR A 186 0.46 22.70 -11.31
C THR A 186 1.81 23.33 -11.60
N SER A 187 2.21 23.45 -12.88
CA SER A 187 3.52 23.96 -13.28
C SER A 187 3.78 25.39 -12.82
N PHE A 188 2.73 26.22 -12.76
CA PHE A 188 2.75 27.62 -12.32
C PHE A 188 3.30 27.83 -10.89
N PHE A 189 3.43 26.78 -10.08
CA PHE A 189 4.13 26.85 -8.79
C PHE A 189 5.59 27.34 -8.93
N SER A 190 6.20 27.20 -10.12
CA SER A 190 7.53 27.73 -10.44
C SER A 190 7.61 29.26 -10.34
N GLU A 191 6.50 29.96 -10.59
CA GLU A 191 6.44 31.43 -10.64
C GLU A 191 6.16 32.04 -9.26
N LEU A 192 5.86 31.20 -8.26
CA LEU A 192 5.30 31.63 -6.98
C LEU A 192 6.28 31.56 -5.81
N SER A 193 7.57 31.32 -6.07
CA SER A 193 8.62 31.22 -5.02
C SER A 193 8.22 30.27 -3.87
N ILE A 194 7.77 29.06 -4.24
CA ILE A 194 7.37 28.02 -3.28
C ILE A 194 8.62 27.28 -2.78
N GLN A 195 8.84 27.25 -1.46
CA GLN A 195 10.01 26.61 -0.87
C GLN A 195 10.01 25.10 -1.17
N GLY A 196 11.17 24.59 -1.62
CA GLY A 196 11.35 23.18 -1.96
C GLY A 196 10.68 22.73 -3.27
N TYR A 197 9.99 23.63 -4.00
CA TYR A 197 9.47 23.32 -5.32
C TYR A 197 10.61 23.21 -6.34
N VAL A 198 10.63 22.11 -7.09
CA VAL A 198 11.60 21.88 -8.17
C VAL A 198 10.82 21.81 -9.49
N PRO A 199 10.99 22.78 -10.41
CA PRO A 199 10.26 22.79 -11.67
C PRO A 199 10.76 21.70 -12.62
N THR A 200 9.95 21.33 -13.62
CA THR A 200 10.30 20.32 -14.63
C THR A 200 11.61 20.63 -15.38
N SER A 201 11.92 21.90 -15.63
CA SER A 201 13.19 22.32 -16.24
C SER A 201 14.44 21.97 -15.42
N SER A 202 14.29 21.74 -14.11
CA SER A 202 15.36 21.33 -13.19
C SER A 202 15.32 19.84 -12.86
N ARG A 203 14.55 19.04 -13.61
CA ARG A 203 14.36 17.60 -13.41
C ARG A 203 14.96 16.81 -14.57
N GLY A 204 15.25 15.54 -14.32
CA GLY A 204 15.66 14.57 -15.33
C GLY A 204 14.67 13.40 -15.41
N TYR A 205 14.99 12.43 -16.26
CA TYR A 205 14.17 11.23 -16.45
C TYR A 205 15.04 9.97 -16.47
N VAL A 206 14.41 8.82 -16.22
CA VAL A 206 14.97 7.50 -16.49
C VAL A 206 14.06 6.79 -17.50
N LYS A 207 14.63 6.22 -18.55
CA LYS A 207 13.90 5.33 -19.48
C LYS A 207 14.61 4.01 -19.65
N GLY A 208 13.89 2.98 -20.06
CA GLY A 208 14.49 1.68 -20.33
C GLY A 208 13.44 0.63 -20.60
N THR A 209 13.88 -0.63 -20.53
CA THR A 209 13.03 -1.81 -20.66
C THR A 209 13.18 -2.69 -19.43
N ALA A 210 12.05 -3.05 -18.83
CA ALA A 210 11.90 -4.07 -17.81
C ALA A 210 11.72 -5.45 -18.48
N SER A 211 12.40 -6.49 -18.00
CA SER A 211 12.29 -7.84 -18.59
C SER A 211 12.21 -8.94 -17.54
N GLY A 212 11.82 -10.15 -17.96
CA GLY A 212 11.73 -11.32 -17.08
C GLY A 212 10.52 -11.34 -16.15
N VAL A 213 9.57 -10.42 -16.34
CA VAL A 213 8.25 -10.43 -15.66
C VAL A 213 7.23 -11.06 -16.61
N SER A 214 6.45 -12.03 -16.13
CA SER A 214 5.35 -12.63 -16.89
C SER A 214 4.31 -11.57 -17.28
N SER A 215 3.74 -11.68 -18.48
CA SER A 215 2.67 -10.79 -18.97
C SER A 215 1.37 -10.88 -18.17
N SER A 216 1.23 -11.89 -17.32
CA SER A 216 0.12 -12.02 -16.36
C SER A 216 0.18 -11.00 -15.22
N TYR A 217 1.32 -10.35 -15.00
CA TYR A 217 1.51 -9.39 -13.90
C TYR A 217 1.67 -7.97 -14.42
N GLN A 218 1.26 -6.99 -13.61
CA GLN A 218 1.55 -5.58 -13.88
C GLN A 218 3.05 -5.33 -13.66
N ILE A 219 3.72 -4.69 -14.61
CA ILE A 219 5.15 -4.39 -14.48
C ILE A 219 5.29 -3.01 -13.86
N VAL A 220 5.79 -2.92 -12.62
CA VAL A 220 5.99 -1.64 -11.92
C VAL A 220 7.47 -1.37 -11.73
N VAL A 221 7.91 -0.17 -12.10
CA VAL A 221 9.27 0.33 -11.84
C VAL A 221 9.19 1.48 -10.85
N HIS A 222 10.00 1.40 -9.79
CA HIS A 222 10.03 2.36 -8.68
C HIS A 222 11.45 2.87 -8.50
N TRP A 223 11.60 4.17 -8.24
CA TRP A 223 12.85 4.82 -7.89
C TRP A 223 12.70 5.51 -6.56
N TYR A 224 13.67 5.34 -5.66
CA TYR A 224 13.68 6.08 -4.40
C TYR A 224 15.08 6.38 -3.89
N ASN A 225 15.16 7.47 -3.12
CA ASN A 225 16.25 7.80 -2.22
C ASN A 225 15.69 8.53 -0.99
N SER A 226 16.57 9.11 -0.16
CA SER A 226 16.17 9.83 1.05
C SER A 226 15.40 11.14 0.79
N ALA A 227 15.47 11.69 -0.43
CA ALA A 227 14.84 12.96 -0.79
C ALA A 227 13.54 12.78 -1.58
N ALA A 228 13.40 11.70 -2.37
CA ALA A 228 12.22 11.48 -3.18
C ALA A 228 11.95 10.01 -3.54
N GLN A 229 10.70 9.73 -3.93
CA GLN A 229 10.24 8.48 -4.54
C GLN A 229 9.45 8.74 -5.83
N TYR A 230 9.50 7.83 -6.79
CA TYR A 230 8.79 7.92 -8.08
C TYR A 230 8.47 6.54 -8.61
N TRP A 231 7.41 6.39 -9.38
CA TRP A 231 7.07 5.11 -10.00
C TRP A 231 6.41 5.28 -11.36
N THR A 232 6.38 4.20 -12.12
CA THR A 232 5.62 4.10 -13.37
C THR A 232 5.23 2.65 -13.63
N ILE A 233 4.15 2.45 -14.37
CA ILE A 233 3.77 1.15 -14.93
C ILE A 233 4.43 1.04 -16.29
N ALA A 234 5.25 0.01 -16.50
CA ALA A 234 5.84 -0.26 -17.81
C ALA A 234 4.78 -0.83 -18.77
N SER A 235 5.01 -0.68 -20.07
CA SER A 235 4.15 -1.30 -21.09
C SER A 235 4.21 -2.83 -21.00
N SER A 236 3.33 -3.51 -21.75
CA SER A 236 3.37 -4.98 -21.88
C SER A 236 4.67 -5.50 -22.51
N SER A 237 5.42 -4.66 -23.24
CA SER A 237 6.77 -4.96 -23.75
C SER A 237 7.88 -4.60 -22.75
N GLY A 238 7.52 -4.13 -21.56
CA GLY A 238 8.44 -3.69 -20.52
C GLY A 238 9.01 -2.29 -20.70
N ALA A 239 8.67 -1.57 -21.77
CA ALA A 239 9.17 -0.22 -21.98
C ALA A 239 8.62 0.74 -20.92
N PHE A 240 9.47 1.57 -20.34
CA PHE A 240 9.07 2.57 -19.36
C PHE A 240 9.82 3.89 -19.51
N THR A 241 9.17 4.95 -19.04
CA THR A 241 9.76 6.25 -18.77
C THR A 241 9.27 6.71 -17.39
N SER A 242 10.19 7.15 -16.54
CA SER A 242 9.86 7.70 -15.22
C SER A 242 9.06 9.00 -15.33
N PRO A 243 8.39 9.44 -14.25
CA PRO A 243 8.03 10.85 -14.08
C PRO A 243 9.26 11.78 -14.15
N ALA A 244 9.03 13.09 -14.14
CA ALA A 244 10.12 14.06 -13.99
C ALA A 244 10.72 13.97 -12.58
N MET A 245 11.96 13.51 -12.48
CA MET A 245 12.64 13.21 -11.22
C MET A 245 13.59 14.32 -10.81
N LYS A 246 13.63 14.66 -9.51
CA LYS A 246 14.69 15.49 -8.93
C LYS A 246 16.06 14.88 -9.25
N PRO A 247 17.09 15.67 -9.61
CA PRO A 247 18.44 15.16 -9.80
C PRO A 247 18.95 14.45 -8.55
N GLY A 248 19.76 13.41 -8.76
CA GLY A 248 20.34 12.62 -7.67
C GLY A 248 20.51 11.15 -8.04
N THR A 249 20.99 10.38 -7.07
CA THR A 249 21.18 8.93 -7.20
C THR A 249 20.01 8.19 -6.57
N TYR A 250 19.47 7.19 -7.27
CA TYR A 250 18.30 6.43 -6.86
C TYR A 250 18.59 4.92 -6.82
N THR A 251 17.88 4.23 -5.93
CA THR A 251 17.62 2.79 -6.05
C THR A 251 16.46 2.61 -7.02
N GLN A 252 16.61 1.75 -8.02
CA GLN A 252 15.56 1.34 -8.95
C GLN A 252 15.12 -0.08 -8.63
N VAL A 253 13.82 -0.30 -8.46
CA VAL A 253 13.20 -1.58 -8.10
C VAL A 253 12.23 -1.99 -9.20
N LEU A 254 12.24 -3.28 -9.53
CA LEU A 254 11.28 -3.90 -10.43
C LEU A 254 10.35 -4.79 -9.62
N TYR A 255 9.05 -4.64 -9.85
CA TYR A 255 8.03 -5.49 -9.28
C TYR A 255 7.25 -6.20 -10.38
N GLN A 256 6.86 -7.44 -10.10
CA GLN A 256 5.72 -8.08 -10.75
C GLN A 256 4.51 -7.86 -9.83
N THR A 257 3.57 -7.03 -10.28
CA THR A 257 2.54 -6.43 -9.45
C THR A 257 3.16 -5.70 -8.24
N GLU A 258 3.20 -6.28 -7.05
CA GLU A 258 3.84 -5.75 -5.83
C GLU A 258 4.99 -6.63 -5.31
N TYR A 259 5.23 -7.80 -5.91
CA TYR A 259 6.33 -8.68 -5.53
C TYR A 259 7.64 -8.18 -6.13
N LYS A 260 8.61 -7.87 -5.26
CA LYS A 260 9.91 -7.35 -5.66
C LYS A 260 10.73 -8.45 -6.32
N VAL A 261 11.03 -8.29 -7.61
CA VAL A 261 11.80 -9.28 -8.39
C VAL A 261 13.21 -8.83 -8.74
N ALA A 262 13.52 -7.53 -8.60
CA ALA A 262 14.90 -7.04 -8.74
C ALA A 262 15.06 -5.65 -8.09
N ALA A 263 16.29 -5.31 -7.71
CA ALA A 263 16.67 -3.95 -7.38
C ALA A 263 18.12 -3.67 -7.78
N VAL A 264 18.39 -2.45 -8.23
CA VAL A 264 19.73 -1.95 -8.53
C VAL A 264 19.91 -0.57 -7.89
N THR A 265 21.10 -0.30 -7.36
CA THR A 265 21.45 1.01 -6.80
C THR A 265 22.27 1.82 -7.83
N GLY A 266 22.45 3.11 -7.57
CA GLY A 266 23.35 3.94 -8.36
C GLY A 266 22.76 4.52 -9.64
N VAL A 267 21.43 4.54 -9.81
CA VAL A 267 20.79 5.14 -10.99
C VAL A 267 20.84 6.66 -10.88
N GLN A 268 21.66 7.30 -11.72
CA GLN A 268 21.87 8.74 -11.71
C GLN A 268 20.80 9.46 -12.55
N VAL A 269 20.24 10.53 -12.00
CA VAL A 269 19.35 11.46 -12.69
C VAL A 269 20.00 12.84 -12.70
N THR A 270 20.10 13.44 -13.89
CA THR A 270 20.64 14.78 -14.11
C THR A 270 19.57 15.68 -14.72
N ALA A 271 19.49 16.93 -14.29
CA ALA A 271 18.53 17.90 -14.82
C ALA A 271 18.67 18.05 -16.35
N GLY A 272 17.53 18.15 -17.05
CA GLY A 272 17.46 18.32 -18.50
C GLY A 272 17.88 17.09 -19.32
N SER A 273 18.20 15.97 -18.66
CA SER A 273 18.69 14.75 -19.32
C SER A 273 17.80 13.54 -19.06
N THR A 274 17.89 12.54 -19.94
CA THR A 274 17.25 11.24 -19.75
C THR A 274 18.31 10.15 -19.65
N THR A 275 18.38 9.49 -18.50
CA THR A 275 19.25 8.34 -18.27
C THR A 275 18.61 7.08 -18.82
N THR A 276 19.32 6.31 -19.65
CA THR A 276 18.86 4.99 -20.08
C THR A 276 19.32 3.93 -19.07
N LYS A 277 18.39 3.21 -18.45
CA LYS A 277 18.68 2.13 -17.50
C LYS A 277 17.62 1.03 -17.58
N ASN A 278 18.03 -0.14 -18.06
CA ASN A 278 17.19 -1.35 -18.06
C ASN A 278 17.23 -2.05 -16.70
N ILE A 279 16.23 -2.89 -16.44
CA ILE A 279 16.16 -3.75 -15.24
C ILE A 279 15.50 -5.08 -15.61
N ALA A 280 15.96 -6.19 -15.04
CA ALA A 280 15.42 -7.52 -15.32
C ALA A 280 15.12 -8.25 -14.01
N SER A 281 14.05 -9.05 -14.01
CA SER A 281 13.74 -9.96 -12.90
C SER A 281 14.91 -10.89 -12.61
N THR A 282 15.18 -11.15 -11.33
CA THR A 282 16.17 -12.13 -10.87
C THR A 282 15.53 -13.45 -10.45
N GLU A 283 14.23 -13.63 -10.66
CA GLU A 283 13.56 -14.90 -10.39
C GLU A 283 14.14 -16.02 -11.27
N VAL A 284 14.38 -17.18 -10.65
CA VAL A 284 14.96 -18.35 -11.31
C VAL A 284 13.87 -19.38 -11.60
N SER A 285 14.00 -20.07 -12.74
CA SER A 285 13.16 -21.21 -13.06
C SER A 285 13.39 -22.34 -12.07
N ARG A 286 12.32 -23.07 -11.73
CA ARG A 286 12.31 -24.16 -10.75
C ARG A 286 11.25 -25.19 -11.09
N THR A 287 11.41 -26.43 -10.63
CA THR A 287 10.43 -27.49 -10.87
C THR A 287 9.36 -27.47 -9.77
N THR A 288 8.28 -26.75 -10.03
CA THR A 288 7.14 -26.64 -9.11
C THR A 288 6.39 -27.97 -9.00
N LEU A 289 6.25 -28.49 -7.77
CA LEU A 289 5.35 -29.61 -7.46
C LEU A 289 3.91 -29.12 -7.34
N TRP A 290 3.72 -27.99 -6.64
CA TRP A 290 2.47 -27.25 -6.59
C TRP A 290 2.70 -25.81 -6.10
N LYS A 291 1.75 -24.94 -6.41
CA LYS A 291 1.73 -23.53 -5.97
C LYS A 291 0.30 -23.16 -5.55
N ILE A 292 0.17 -22.39 -4.47
CA ILE A 292 -1.07 -21.79 -3.97
C ILE A 292 -0.90 -20.28 -4.01
N GLY A 293 -1.78 -19.59 -4.74
CA GLY A 293 -1.64 -18.16 -5.03
C GLY A 293 -0.59 -17.87 -6.11
N ASP A 294 -0.26 -16.59 -6.24
CA ASP A 294 0.70 -16.06 -7.19
C ASP A 294 1.68 -15.14 -6.48
N PHE A 295 2.94 -15.12 -6.93
CA PHE A 295 3.96 -14.22 -6.36
C PHE A 295 3.73 -12.80 -6.86
N ASP A 296 2.63 -12.17 -6.48
CA ASP A 296 2.23 -10.84 -6.94
C ASP A 296 2.34 -9.79 -5.82
N GLY A 297 2.78 -10.19 -4.63
CA GLY A 297 2.99 -9.34 -3.47
C GLY A 297 1.69 -8.95 -2.78
N GLN A 298 0.61 -9.68 -3.05
CA GLN A 298 -0.73 -9.43 -2.55
C GLN A 298 -1.39 -10.73 -2.05
N PRO A 299 -2.36 -10.65 -1.13
CA PRO A 299 -3.20 -11.80 -0.78
C PRO A 299 -4.28 -12.08 -1.84
N THR A 300 -4.10 -11.67 -3.10
CA THR A 300 -5.16 -11.70 -4.11
C THR A 300 -5.66 -13.12 -4.36
N GLY A 301 -6.99 -13.30 -4.37
CA GLY A 301 -7.65 -14.59 -4.61
C GLY A 301 -7.77 -15.50 -3.39
N PHE A 302 -7.05 -15.24 -2.30
CA PHE A 302 -7.20 -15.99 -1.06
C PHE A 302 -8.53 -15.69 -0.35
N LEU A 303 -8.95 -16.57 0.56
CA LEU A 303 -10.15 -16.39 1.38
C LEU A 303 -10.09 -15.06 2.14
N ASN A 304 -11.16 -14.28 2.04
CA ASN A 304 -11.36 -12.94 2.63
C ASN A 304 -10.53 -11.79 2.03
N ALA A 305 -9.66 -12.05 1.05
CA ALA A 305 -8.86 -11.01 0.40
C ALA A 305 -9.69 -9.99 -0.39
N ASP A 306 -10.86 -10.40 -0.88
CA ASP A 306 -11.84 -9.56 -1.56
C ASP A 306 -12.54 -8.56 -0.62
N LYS A 307 -12.50 -8.79 0.69
CA LYS A 307 -13.27 -8.04 1.70
C LYS A 307 -12.42 -7.18 2.62
N PHE A 308 -11.26 -7.68 3.08
CA PHE A 308 -10.52 -7.06 4.19
C PHE A 308 -10.06 -5.62 3.92
N LEU A 309 -9.91 -5.23 2.65
CA LEU A 309 -9.60 -3.84 2.30
C LEU A 309 -10.70 -2.85 2.73
N ARG A 310 -11.91 -3.35 2.97
CA ARG A 310 -13.13 -2.55 3.14
C ARG A 310 -13.96 -2.92 4.40
N MET A 311 -13.50 -3.87 5.20
CA MET A 311 -14.13 -4.24 6.47
C MET A 311 -13.14 -4.96 7.40
N HIS A 312 -13.44 -4.98 8.69
CA HIS A 312 -12.61 -5.61 9.72
C HIS A 312 -12.64 -7.15 9.60
N PRO A 313 -11.56 -7.87 9.94
CA PRO A 313 -11.56 -9.34 9.98
C PRO A 313 -12.65 -9.98 10.86
N SER A 314 -13.18 -9.26 11.85
CA SER A 314 -14.30 -9.71 12.69
C SER A 314 -15.69 -9.47 12.10
N ASP A 315 -15.78 -8.82 10.94
CA ASP A 315 -17.07 -8.52 10.31
C ASP A 315 -17.82 -9.82 9.97
N SER A 316 -19.11 -9.88 10.26
CA SER A 316 -19.91 -11.09 10.04
C SER A 316 -20.05 -11.49 8.57
N ARG A 317 -19.65 -10.61 7.64
CA ARG A 317 -19.61 -10.88 6.19
C ARG A 317 -18.33 -11.59 5.75
N MET A 318 -17.32 -11.71 6.62
CA MET A 318 -16.13 -12.53 6.37
C MET A 318 -16.52 -14.02 6.28
N GLY A 319 -15.84 -14.75 5.40
CA GLY A 319 -15.84 -16.21 5.46
C GLY A 319 -15.10 -16.70 6.72
N SER A 320 -15.42 -17.91 7.17
CA SER A 320 -14.79 -18.50 8.36
C SER A 320 -13.28 -18.59 8.20
N TRP A 321 -12.54 -17.96 9.10
CA TRP A 321 -11.07 -17.88 9.03
C TRP A 321 -10.35 -19.22 9.17
N GLY A 322 -11.01 -20.24 9.73
CA GLY A 322 -10.42 -21.56 9.95
C GLY A 322 -10.39 -21.98 11.43
N PRO A 323 -9.47 -22.90 11.82
CA PRO A 323 -8.39 -23.48 11.01
C PRO A 323 -8.85 -24.16 9.71
N VAL A 324 -8.04 -24.03 8.65
CA VAL A 324 -8.37 -24.54 7.31
C VAL A 324 -7.49 -25.75 6.95
N THR A 325 -8.09 -26.75 6.30
CA THR A 325 -7.36 -27.75 5.53
C THR A 325 -7.55 -27.49 4.03
N TYR A 326 -6.47 -27.15 3.35
CA TYR A 326 -6.42 -26.98 1.90
C TYR A 326 -5.87 -28.26 1.25
N THR A 327 -6.59 -28.82 0.29
CA THR A 327 -6.15 -30.01 -0.45
C THR A 327 -5.73 -29.63 -1.86
N VAL A 328 -4.43 -29.74 -2.16
CA VAL A 328 -3.88 -29.45 -3.49
C VAL A 328 -4.54 -30.37 -4.52
N GLY A 329 -5.03 -29.78 -5.62
CA GLY A 329 -5.77 -30.48 -6.67
C GLY A 329 -7.27 -30.65 -6.40
N SER A 330 -7.79 -30.14 -5.28
CA SER A 330 -9.23 -30.18 -4.98
C SER A 330 -9.78 -28.86 -4.45
N SER A 331 -9.06 -28.21 -3.53
CA SER A 331 -9.45 -26.91 -3.00
C SER A 331 -9.19 -25.79 -4.03
N SER A 332 -10.08 -24.80 -4.08
CA SER A 332 -9.83 -23.55 -4.82
C SER A 332 -9.01 -22.59 -3.96
N VAL A 333 -8.23 -21.70 -4.59
CA VAL A 333 -7.37 -20.72 -3.88
C VAL A 333 -8.14 -19.88 -2.84
N GLY A 334 -9.40 -19.54 -3.13
CA GLY A 334 -10.30 -18.81 -2.22
C GLY A 334 -10.74 -19.60 -0.98
N GLN A 335 -10.28 -20.84 -0.80
CA GLN A 335 -10.42 -21.60 0.43
C GLN A 335 -9.17 -21.51 1.32
N PHE A 336 -8.03 -21.08 0.80
CA PHE A 336 -6.82 -20.85 1.61
C PHE A 336 -6.91 -19.47 2.29
N PRO A 337 -6.70 -19.35 3.62
CA PRO A 337 -6.86 -18.08 4.33
C PRO A 337 -5.83 -17.05 3.87
N MET A 338 -6.26 -15.80 3.61
CA MET A 338 -5.32 -14.73 3.27
C MET A 338 -4.31 -14.42 4.38
N ALA A 339 -4.65 -14.75 5.63
CA ALA A 339 -3.81 -14.48 6.80
C ALA A 339 -3.98 -15.60 7.84
N VAL A 340 -2.91 -15.86 8.59
CA VAL A 340 -2.95 -16.76 9.75
C VAL A 340 -2.64 -15.96 11.01
N PHE A 341 -3.53 -16.06 11.99
CA PHE A 341 -3.44 -15.41 13.29
C PHE A 341 -3.23 -16.48 14.36
N GLN A 342 -2.23 -16.27 15.22
CA GLN A 342 -1.82 -17.22 16.25
C GLN A 342 -2.97 -17.69 17.15
N SER A 343 -3.96 -16.84 17.41
CA SER A 343 -5.11 -17.11 18.29
C SER A 343 -6.48 -17.13 17.59
N VAL A 344 -6.53 -17.29 16.25
CA VAL A 344 -7.82 -17.43 15.52
C VAL A 344 -7.88 -18.70 14.69
N ASN A 345 -6.95 -18.88 13.75
CA ASN A 345 -7.03 -19.93 12.73
C ASN A 345 -5.71 -20.73 12.58
N ASN A 346 -4.85 -20.67 13.59
CA ASN A 346 -3.58 -21.37 13.63
C ASN A 346 -3.78 -22.87 13.97
N PRO A 347 -3.14 -23.82 13.26
CA PRO A 347 -2.35 -23.68 12.04
C PRO A 347 -3.19 -23.78 10.75
N VAL A 348 -2.59 -23.41 9.61
CA VAL A 348 -3.11 -23.78 8.28
C VAL A 348 -2.55 -25.14 7.90
N THR A 349 -3.41 -26.05 7.44
CA THR A 349 -3.02 -27.39 6.99
C THR A 349 -3.11 -27.52 5.47
N ILE A 350 -2.08 -28.05 4.83
CA ILE A 350 -2.02 -28.35 3.40
C ILE A 350 -1.86 -29.85 3.22
N LYS A 351 -2.77 -30.48 2.48
CA LYS A 351 -2.68 -31.88 2.07
C LYS A 351 -2.41 -31.97 0.58
N PHE A 352 -1.53 -32.88 0.17
CA PHE A 352 -1.20 -33.10 -1.23
C PHE A 352 -0.71 -34.52 -1.46
N ASN A 353 -0.86 -35.00 -2.70
CA ASN A 353 -0.32 -36.29 -3.13
C ASN A 353 0.85 -36.08 -4.09
N LEU A 354 1.88 -36.92 -3.98
CA LEU A 354 2.99 -36.96 -4.91
C LEU A 354 3.03 -38.31 -5.63
N GLY A 355 3.29 -38.30 -6.95
CA GLY A 355 3.47 -39.55 -7.71
C GLY A 355 4.73 -40.31 -7.30
N SER A 356 5.78 -39.59 -6.92
CA SER A 356 7.02 -40.11 -6.36
C SER A 356 7.56 -39.13 -5.31
N ALA A 357 8.35 -39.61 -4.35
CA ALA A 357 9.07 -38.73 -3.43
C ALA A 357 10.16 -37.98 -4.20
N PRO A 358 10.19 -36.63 -4.20
CA PRO A 358 11.35 -35.91 -4.67
C PRO A 358 12.54 -36.21 -3.74
N GLY A 359 13.74 -35.82 -4.16
CA GLY A 359 14.89 -35.74 -3.25
C GLY A 359 14.71 -34.63 -2.22
N ALA A 360 15.72 -33.77 -2.08
CA ALA A 360 15.53 -32.52 -1.35
C ALA A 360 14.52 -31.63 -2.09
N ALA A 361 13.76 -30.83 -1.33
CA ALA A 361 12.80 -29.88 -1.87
C ALA A 361 12.84 -28.57 -1.06
N THR A 362 12.22 -27.52 -1.58
CA THR A 362 12.05 -26.26 -0.89
C THR A 362 10.58 -25.91 -0.81
N LEU A 363 10.09 -25.65 0.40
CA LEU A 363 8.80 -24.99 0.62
C LEU A 363 9.05 -23.50 0.79
N ARG A 364 8.62 -22.69 -0.16
CA ARG A 364 8.62 -21.23 -0.09
C ARG A 364 7.29 -20.74 0.44
N ILE A 365 7.34 -19.93 1.49
CA ILE A 365 6.19 -19.23 2.07
C ILE A 365 6.47 -17.74 1.91
N ALA A 366 5.91 -17.12 0.87
CA ALA A 366 5.97 -15.68 0.68
C ALA A 366 4.82 -15.02 1.46
N THR A 367 5.15 -13.91 2.11
CA THR A 367 4.20 -13.11 2.90
C THR A 367 4.22 -11.67 2.42
N THR A 368 3.19 -10.90 2.77
CA THR A 368 3.12 -9.46 2.40
C THR A 368 3.41 -8.55 3.60
N LEU A 369 2.87 -8.89 4.77
CA LEU A 369 2.93 -8.10 6.00
C LEU A 369 2.90 -9.01 7.22
N SER A 370 3.74 -8.69 8.21
CA SER A 370 3.72 -9.29 9.55
C SER A 370 3.21 -8.30 10.61
N PHE A 371 2.63 -8.85 11.68
CA PHE A 371 2.23 -8.11 12.88
C PHE A 371 2.75 -8.82 14.14
N ALA A 372 3.18 -8.04 15.12
CA ALA A 372 3.67 -8.50 16.42
C ALA A 372 4.75 -9.60 16.34
N GLY A 373 5.66 -9.52 15.37
CA GLY A 373 6.80 -10.43 15.20
C GLY A 373 6.44 -11.83 14.70
N SER A 374 5.23 -11.99 14.15
CA SER A 374 4.77 -13.25 13.56
C SER A 374 5.56 -13.63 12.31
N ARG A 375 5.85 -14.92 12.18
CA ARG A 375 6.45 -15.55 11.00
C ARG A 375 5.99 -17.01 10.90
N PRO A 376 6.07 -17.65 9.71
CA PRO A 376 5.69 -19.04 9.56
C PRO A 376 6.71 -20.00 10.19
N GLN A 377 6.23 -21.03 10.88
CA GLN A 377 6.97 -22.26 11.13
C GLN A 377 6.25 -23.42 10.44
N ALA A 378 6.98 -24.16 9.60
CA ALA A 378 6.44 -25.29 8.87
C ALA A 378 6.75 -26.63 9.56
N LYS A 379 5.79 -27.54 9.52
CA LYS A 379 6.01 -28.97 9.81
C LYS A 379 5.53 -29.79 8.61
N VAL A 380 6.42 -30.62 8.08
CA VAL A 380 6.21 -31.47 6.89
C VAL A 380 6.22 -32.91 7.36
N ASN A 381 5.08 -33.59 7.27
CA ASN A 381 4.89 -34.93 7.82
C ASN A 381 5.30 -34.96 9.31
N SER A 382 6.29 -35.78 9.69
CA SER A 382 6.83 -35.85 11.05
C SER A 382 7.96 -34.84 11.32
N TRP A 383 8.55 -34.23 10.28
CA TRP A 383 9.68 -33.31 10.40
C TRP A 383 9.21 -31.87 10.65
N THR A 384 9.81 -31.20 11.63
CA THR A 384 9.51 -29.80 11.97
C THR A 384 10.69 -28.93 11.61
N ALA A 385 10.44 -27.88 10.82
CA ALA A 385 11.46 -26.91 10.47
C ALA A 385 11.81 -26.01 11.66
N THR A 386 13.04 -25.51 11.69
CA THR A 386 13.45 -24.47 12.62
C THR A 386 12.59 -23.22 12.42
N ALA A 387 12.12 -22.63 13.52
CA ALA A 387 11.39 -21.37 13.47
C ALA A 387 12.32 -20.24 12.98
N PRO A 388 11.94 -19.44 11.97
CA PRO A 388 12.72 -18.28 11.56
C PRO A 388 12.81 -17.22 12.68
N SER A 389 13.80 -16.34 12.57
CA SER A 389 13.89 -15.15 13.43
C SER A 389 12.67 -14.25 13.23
N ALA A 390 12.36 -13.43 14.23
CA ALA A 390 11.31 -12.43 14.10
C ALA A 390 11.64 -11.46 12.94
N PRO A 391 10.66 -11.06 12.11
CA PRO A 391 10.86 -10.09 11.06
C PRO A 391 11.11 -8.69 11.64
N THR A 392 11.57 -7.77 10.79
CA THR A 392 11.69 -6.35 11.14
C THR A 392 10.33 -5.82 11.59
N LYS A 393 10.28 -5.18 12.77
CA LYS A 393 9.05 -4.65 13.33
C LYS A 393 8.56 -3.46 12.51
N ILE A 394 7.35 -3.57 11.97
CA ILE A 394 6.53 -2.42 11.59
C ILE A 394 5.61 -2.13 12.79
N ASP A 395 5.81 -1.01 13.47
CA ASP A 395 5.06 -0.68 14.69
C ASP A 395 3.67 -0.11 14.39
N SER A 396 2.85 -0.94 13.75
CA SER A 396 1.54 -0.54 13.25
C SER A 396 0.62 -1.74 13.11
N ARG A 397 -0.65 -1.56 13.45
CA ARG A 397 -1.72 -2.45 12.95
C ARG A 397 -1.81 -2.34 11.42
N GLY A 398 -2.29 -3.38 10.75
CA GLY A 398 -2.39 -3.40 9.28
C GLY A 398 -3.60 -4.18 8.79
N VAL A 399 -3.60 -5.51 8.97
CA VAL A 399 -4.66 -6.40 8.47
C VAL A 399 -6.06 -6.02 8.98
N THR A 400 -6.18 -5.52 10.21
CA THR A 400 -7.44 -5.05 10.81
C THR A 400 -7.91 -3.70 10.25
N ARG A 401 -7.01 -2.98 9.57
CA ARG A 401 -7.22 -1.65 8.99
C ARG A 401 -7.10 -1.65 7.46
N GLY A 402 -7.34 -2.80 6.82
CA GLY A 402 -7.40 -2.90 5.36
C GLY A 402 -6.06 -2.65 4.65
N ALA A 403 -4.94 -2.95 5.30
CA ALA A 403 -3.60 -2.84 4.74
C ALA A 403 -2.87 -4.20 4.74
N TYR A 404 -2.04 -4.40 3.71
CA TYR A 404 -1.28 -5.65 3.51
C TYR A 404 0.15 -5.45 3.03
N ARG A 405 0.54 -4.21 2.68
CA ARG A 405 1.85 -3.92 2.09
C ARG A 405 2.90 -3.67 3.19
N GLY A 406 3.60 -4.73 3.59
CA GLY A 406 4.74 -4.67 4.52
C GLY A 406 6.09 -4.80 3.82
N TYR A 407 7.06 -5.46 4.47
CA TYR A 407 8.37 -5.74 3.87
C TYR A 407 8.35 -6.89 2.86
N GLY A 408 7.31 -7.74 2.88
CA GLY A 408 7.16 -8.82 1.92
C GLY A 408 8.13 -9.97 2.17
N GLU A 409 8.26 -10.39 3.43
CA GLU A 409 9.21 -11.42 3.85
C GLU A 409 8.91 -12.76 3.15
N VAL A 410 9.97 -13.41 2.67
CA VAL A 410 9.91 -14.73 2.02
C VAL A 410 10.69 -15.73 2.86
N TYR A 411 10.05 -16.84 3.20
CA TYR A 411 10.62 -17.89 4.04
C TYR A 411 10.79 -19.16 3.23
N ASP A 412 12.03 -19.51 2.91
CA ASP A 412 12.38 -20.78 2.26
C ASP A 412 12.73 -21.84 3.31
N VAL A 413 12.01 -22.95 3.29
CA VAL A 413 12.22 -24.10 4.16
C VAL A 413 12.84 -25.22 3.32
N SER A 414 14.12 -25.51 3.55
CA SER A 414 14.80 -26.65 2.94
C SER A 414 14.32 -27.95 3.58
N ILE A 415 13.59 -28.76 2.81
CA ILE A 415 13.05 -30.04 3.21
C ILE A 415 14.07 -31.13 2.88
N PRO A 416 14.58 -31.89 3.87
CA PRO A 416 15.53 -32.96 3.64
C PRO A 416 14.96 -34.08 2.76
N SER A 417 15.82 -34.70 1.96
CA SER A 417 15.49 -35.92 1.22
C SER A 417 14.92 -37.00 2.16
N GLY A 418 13.89 -37.71 1.71
CA GLY A 418 13.20 -38.73 2.50
C GLY A 418 12.14 -38.19 3.48
N THR A 419 12.00 -36.86 3.61
CA THR A 419 10.90 -36.26 4.40
C THR A 419 9.57 -36.34 3.66
N LEU A 420 9.59 -36.08 2.36
CA LEU A 420 8.44 -36.25 1.47
C LEU A 420 8.33 -37.71 1.03
N VAL A 421 7.11 -38.21 0.90
CA VAL A 421 6.83 -39.60 0.50
C VAL A 421 6.00 -39.64 -0.77
N ALA A 422 6.05 -40.76 -1.50
CA ALA A 422 5.07 -41.03 -2.54
C ALA A 422 3.67 -41.20 -1.90
N GLY A 423 2.63 -40.71 -2.56
CA GLY A 423 1.29 -40.65 -2.00
C GLY A 423 1.08 -39.43 -1.10
N SER A 424 0.34 -39.61 -0.01
CA SER A 424 -0.17 -38.51 0.82
C SER A 424 0.90 -37.87 1.70
N ASN A 425 1.00 -36.54 1.62
CA ASN A 425 1.84 -35.71 2.46
C ASN A 425 0.99 -34.63 3.15
N THR A 426 1.46 -34.17 4.31
CA THR A 426 0.83 -33.07 5.05
C THR A 426 1.86 -32.03 5.41
N ILE A 427 1.54 -30.77 5.17
CA ILE A 427 2.27 -29.60 5.67
C ILE A 427 1.35 -28.83 6.61
N THR A 428 1.88 -28.39 7.75
CA THR A 428 1.21 -27.41 8.61
C THR A 428 2.07 -26.16 8.67
N ILE A 429 1.43 -25.00 8.52
CA ILE A 429 2.08 -23.69 8.63
C ILE A 429 1.46 -22.99 9.83
N SER A 430 2.30 -22.71 10.83
CA SER A 430 1.88 -22.01 12.05
C SER A 430 2.39 -20.58 12.06
N SER A 431 1.57 -19.63 12.53
CA SER A 431 2.05 -18.35 13.04
C SER A 431 2.74 -18.56 14.38
N VAL A 432 4.02 -18.20 14.47
CA VAL A 432 4.79 -18.23 15.72
C VAL A 432 5.28 -16.83 16.08
N SER A 433 5.14 -16.47 17.35
CA SER A 433 5.73 -15.26 17.93
C SER A 433 6.01 -15.42 19.42
N GLY A 434 6.95 -14.62 19.94
CA GLY A 434 7.14 -14.45 21.37
C GLY A 434 6.17 -13.41 21.97
N SER A 435 5.47 -12.66 21.12
CA SER A 435 4.39 -11.74 21.51
C SER A 435 3.07 -12.50 21.71
N SER A 436 2.08 -11.82 22.26
CA SER A 436 0.69 -12.30 22.36
C SER A 436 -0.28 -11.16 22.05
N GLY A 437 -1.56 -11.49 21.86
CA GLY A 437 -2.64 -10.54 21.66
C GLY A 437 -3.95 -11.25 21.42
N ASP A 438 -5.06 -10.52 21.51
CA ASP A 438 -6.39 -11.10 21.40
C ASP A 438 -6.84 -11.19 19.94
N THR A 439 -7.36 -12.35 19.53
CA THR A 439 -8.01 -12.57 18.23
C THR A 439 -7.18 -12.04 17.04
N PHE A 440 -7.67 -11.00 16.33
CA PHE A 440 -7.02 -10.41 15.16
C PHE A 440 -5.85 -9.48 15.49
N LEU A 441 -5.64 -9.17 16.77
CA LEU A 441 -4.43 -8.55 17.32
C LEU A 441 -3.46 -9.58 17.91
N SER A 442 -3.76 -10.88 17.82
CA SER A 442 -2.71 -11.88 18.02
C SER A 442 -1.68 -11.78 16.87
N PRO A 443 -0.42 -12.22 17.09
CA PRO A 443 0.59 -12.25 16.06
C PRO A 443 0.07 -12.93 14.79
N ASN A 444 0.26 -12.26 13.65
CA ASN A 444 -0.25 -12.72 12.37
C ASN A 444 0.62 -12.30 11.21
N PHE A 445 0.52 -13.02 10.11
CA PHE A 445 1.07 -12.58 8.83
C PHE A 445 0.07 -12.83 7.70
N ILE A 446 0.17 -12.05 6.64
CA ILE A 446 -0.64 -12.16 5.43
C ILE A 446 0.18 -12.92 4.38
N PHE A 447 -0.43 -13.91 3.73
CA PHE A 447 0.19 -14.67 2.65
C PHE A 447 0.25 -13.87 1.35
N ASP A 448 1.32 -14.10 0.60
CA ASP A 448 1.45 -13.75 -0.83
C ASP A 448 1.27 -15.02 -1.66
N ALA A 449 2.17 -15.99 -1.52
CA ALA A 449 2.07 -17.28 -2.17
C ALA A 449 2.76 -18.38 -1.35
N VAL A 450 2.36 -19.63 -1.60
CA VAL A 450 3.03 -20.81 -1.04
C VAL A 450 3.36 -21.77 -2.17
N GLU A 451 4.61 -22.18 -2.27
CA GLU A 451 5.09 -23.05 -3.34
C GLU A 451 5.99 -24.15 -2.80
N LEU A 452 5.79 -25.37 -3.29
CA LEU A 452 6.73 -26.47 -3.08
C LEU A 452 7.42 -26.79 -4.42
N PHE A 453 8.75 -26.79 -4.43
CA PHE A 453 9.55 -27.05 -5.64
C PHE A 453 10.85 -27.80 -5.33
N HIS A 454 11.53 -28.30 -6.36
CA HIS A 454 12.86 -28.92 -6.27
C HIS A 454 13.73 -28.59 -7.48
#